data_AF-A0A2N1MIC1-F1
#
_entry.id   AF-A0A2N1MIC1-F1
#
_cell.length_a   1.000
_cell.length_b   1.000
_cell.length_c   1.000
_cell.angle_alpha   90.00
_cell.angle_beta   90.00
_cell.angle_gamma   90.00
#
_symmetry.space_group_name_H-M   'P 1'
#
loop_
_entity.id
_entity.type
_entity.pdbx_description
1 polymer ?
#
loop_
_entity_poly.entity_id
_entity_poly.type
_entity_poly.pdbx_seq_one_letter_code
_entity_poly.pdbx_strand_id
1 'polypeptide(L)'
;MFDPIIENIIKLIDTEIHLGNGNCFVILMVGRFSESKYLQSRIKQESSSKVKLIFIPPQPSVAIIKGVENSLYEEEKILQDEIHNNIKQYKLLYNRLQKKYTGLTDKNKEQHQSQEQMIDLLRQTLELKENQIQNFEKEKEELDTKIELVRNQMKNLEKEKDEEINKYKLMSDKYKVKYMELLNKNNEKTN
;
A
#
# COMPACT_ATOMS: atom_id res chain seq x y z
N MET A 1 22.85 -69.94 -49.10
CA MET A 1 21.47 -69.50 -49.47
C MET A 1 21.20 -68.06 -49.05
N PHE A 2 21.67 -67.60 -47.88
CA PHE A 2 21.48 -66.21 -47.44
C PHE A 2 22.56 -65.24 -47.92
N ASP A 3 23.71 -65.73 -48.39
CA ASP A 3 24.87 -64.93 -48.77
C ASP A 3 24.57 -63.81 -49.78
N PRO A 4 23.74 -64.03 -50.83
CA PRO A 4 23.38 -62.95 -51.76
C PRO A 4 22.68 -61.77 -51.07
N ILE A 5 21.86 -62.04 -50.05
CA ILE A 5 21.16 -60.99 -49.29
C ILE A 5 22.15 -60.24 -48.40
N ILE A 6 23.08 -60.96 -47.76
CA ILE A 6 24.09 -60.37 -46.88
C ILE A 6 25.08 -59.53 -47.69
N GLU A 7 25.51 -59.98 -48.86
CA GLU A 7 26.35 -59.22 -49.78
C GLU A 7 25.67 -57.92 -50.21
N ASN A 8 24.37 -57.95 -50.47
CA ASN A 8 23.62 -56.73 -50.78
C ASN A 8 23.60 -55.76 -49.60
N ILE A 9 23.40 -56.24 -48.37
CA ILE A 9 23.46 -55.40 -47.15
C ILE A 9 24.86 -54.78 -46.99
N ILE A 10 25.92 -55.56 -47.17
CA ILE A 10 27.31 -55.06 -47.08
C ILE A 10 27.57 -53.99 -48.16
N LYS A 11 27.15 -54.22 -49.41
CA LYS A 11 27.29 -53.25 -50.50
C LYS A 11 26.57 -51.94 -50.20
N LEU A 12 25.39 -51.99 -49.59
CA LEU A 12 24.66 -50.79 -49.15
C LEU A 12 25.44 -50.05 -48.07
N ILE A 13 25.91 -50.76 -47.04
CA ILE A 13 26.73 -50.17 -45.97
C ILE A 13 27.99 -49.51 -46.56
N ASP A 14 28.70 -50.20 -47.44
CA ASP A 14 29.91 -49.67 -48.08
C ASP A 14 29.62 -48.42 -48.92
N THR A 15 28.49 -48.42 -49.63
CA THR A 15 28.04 -47.25 -50.42
C THR A 15 27.82 -46.04 -49.51
N GLU A 16 27.11 -46.21 -48.39
CA GLU A 16 26.88 -45.13 -47.42
C GLU A 16 28.18 -44.63 -46.77
N ILE A 17 29.12 -45.52 -46.45
CA ILE A 17 30.44 -45.15 -45.91
C ILE A 17 31.23 -44.32 -46.93
N HIS A 18 31.22 -44.72 -48.20
CA HIS A 18 31.89 -44.02 -49.28
C HIS A 18 31.25 -42.65 -49.57
N LEU A 19 29.91 -42.55 -49.57
CA LEU A 19 29.20 -41.27 -49.69
C LEU A 19 29.55 -40.30 -48.55
N GLY A 20 29.81 -40.84 -47.35
CA GLY A 20 30.28 -40.08 -46.20
C GLY A 20 31.73 -39.59 -46.27
N ASN A 21 32.46 -39.80 -47.38
CA ASN A 21 33.87 -39.46 -47.56
C ASN A 21 34.80 -39.98 -46.43
N GLY A 22 34.49 -41.14 -45.85
CA GLY A 22 35.28 -41.71 -44.76
C GLY A 22 35.02 -41.10 -43.37
N ASN A 23 34.02 -40.23 -43.23
CA ASN A 23 33.62 -39.64 -41.94
C ASN A 23 32.69 -40.54 -41.12
N CYS A 24 32.48 -41.80 -41.53
CA CYS A 24 31.65 -42.74 -40.78
C CYS A 24 32.43 -43.26 -39.56
N PHE A 25 32.11 -42.74 -38.38
CA PHE A 25 32.76 -43.15 -37.14
C PHE A 25 32.15 -44.41 -36.52
N VAL A 26 30.82 -44.56 -36.63
CA VAL A 26 30.06 -45.61 -35.93
C VAL A 26 29.02 -46.21 -36.85
N ILE A 27 28.96 -47.54 -36.88
CA ILE A 27 27.80 -48.28 -37.40
C ILE A 27 26.97 -48.75 -36.22
N LEU A 28 25.71 -48.31 -36.16
CA LEU A 28 24.75 -48.74 -35.16
C LEU A 28 23.79 -49.77 -35.77
N MET A 29 23.84 -51.00 -35.29
CA MET A 29 23.02 -52.09 -35.80
C MET A 29 21.72 -52.24 -34.99
N VAL A 30 20.58 -51.81 -35.54
CA VAL A 30 19.24 -51.89 -34.91
C VAL A 30 18.23 -52.64 -35.76
N GLY A 31 17.16 -53.10 -35.13
CA GLY A 31 16.11 -53.91 -35.75
C GLY A 31 16.40 -55.42 -35.65
N ARG A 32 15.41 -56.23 -36.05
CA ARG A 32 15.46 -57.70 -35.88
C ARG A 32 16.58 -58.37 -36.69
N PHE A 33 16.92 -57.85 -37.88
CA PHE A 33 18.03 -58.39 -38.67
C PHE A 33 19.38 -58.27 -37.96
N SER A 34 19.55 -57.22 -37.16
CA SER A 34 20.76 -57.00 -36.37
C SER A 34 20.93 -57.97 -35.21
N GLU A 35 19.96 -58.84 -34.93
CA GLU A 35 20.11 -59.96 -33.98
C GLU A 35 20.87 -61.14 -34.57
N SER A 36 20.99 -61.21 -35.91
CA SER A 36 21.71 -62.29 -36.58
C SER A 36 23.20 -62.21 -36.34
N LYS A 37 23.74 -63.16 -35.56
CA LYS A 37 25.19 -63.30 -35.34
C LYS A 37 25.97 -63.44 -36.64
N TYR A 38 25.39 -64.11 -37.65
CA TYR A 38 26.02 -64.25 -38.96
C TYR A 38 26.17 -62.89 -39.66
N LEU A 39 25.10 -62.08 -39.71
CA LEU A 39 25.14 -60.74 -40.28
C LEU A 39 26.10 -59.83 -39.51
N GLN A 40 26.06 -59.86 -38.17
CA GLN A 40 26.98 -59.10 -37.32
C GLN A 40 28.45 -59.44 -37.63
N SER A 41 28.78 -60.72 -37.74
CA SER A 41 30.16 -61.16 -38.05
C SER A 41 30.60 -60.73 -39.44
N ARG A 42 29.72 -60.83 -40.45
CA ARG A 42 30.03 -60.41 -41.82
C ARG A 42 30.25 -58.89 -41.90
N ILE A 43 29.39 -58.08 -41.28
CA ILE A 43 29.59 -56.62 -41.22
C ILE A 43 30.88 -56.27 -40.48
N LYS A 44 31.18 -56.93 -39.36
CA LYS A 44 32.45 -56.73 -38.65
C LYS A 44 33.65 -57.06 -39.53
N GLN A 45 33.62 -58.18 -40.25
CA GLN A 45 34.72 -58.56 -41.13
C GLN A 45 34.96 -57.54 -42.26
N GLU A 46 33.90 -57.08 -42.92
CA GLU A 46 34.02 -56.26 -44.13
C GLU A 46 34.18 -54.76 -43.83
N SER A 47 33.69 -54.29 -42.67
CA SER A 47 33.64 -52.85 -42.34
C SER A 47 34.57 -52.41 -41.20
N SER A 48 35.15 -53.31 -40.40
CA SER A 48 35.97 -52.89 -39.23
C SER A 48 37.25 -52.13 -39.60
N SER A 49 37.77 -52.27 -40.82
CA SER A 49 38.90 -51.46 -41.30
C SER A 49 38.47 -50.07 -41.78
N LYS A 50 37.17 -49.87 -42.02
CA LYS A 50 36.59 -48.66 -42.61
C LYS A 50 35.92 -47.74 -41.58
N VAL A 51 35.50 -48.27 -40.43
CA VAL A 51 34.83 -47.51 -39.35
C VAL A 51 35.49 -47.75 -38.00
N LYS A 52 35.38 -46.79 -37.08
CA LYS A 52 36.02 -46.90 -35.75
C LYS A 52 35.28 -47.84 -34.80
N LEU A 53 33.95 -47.88 -34.89
CA LEU A 53 33.12 -48.66 -33.98
C LEU A 53 31.93 -49.28 -34.71
N ILE A 54 31.68 -50.56 -34.45
CA ILE A 54 30.43 -51.23 -34.82
C ILE A 54 29.73 -51.59 -33.52
N PHE A 55 28.67 -50.87 -33.19
CA PHE A 55 27.91 -51.06 -31.97
C PHE A 55 26.60 -51.78 -32.24
N ILE A 56 26.35 -52.83 -31.47
CA ILE A 56 25.12 -53.60 -31.49
C ILE A 56 24.53 -53.48 -30.08
N PRO A 57 23.37 -52.81 -29.91
CA PRO A 57 22.70 -52.74 -28.63
C PRO A 57 22.37 -54.15 -28.10
N PRO A 58 22.27 -54.36 -26.78
CA PRO A 58 21.92 -55.66 -26.20
C PRO A 58 20.62 -56.27 -26.74
N GLN A 59 19.68 -55.41 -27.15
CA GLN A 59 18.42 -55.81 -27.79
C GLN A 59 18.17 -54.94 -29.03
N PRO A 60 18.77 -55.27 -30.18
CA PRO A 60 18.68 -54.47 -31.40
C PRO A 60 17.24 -54.24 -31.87
N SER A 61 16.37 -55.24 -31.72
CA SER A 61 14.97 -55.20 -32.16
C SER A 61 14.11 -54.13 -31.47
N VAL A 62 14.40 -53.80 -30.22
CA VAL A 62 13.65 -52.80 -29.42
C VAL A 62 14.46 -51.52 -29.18
N ALA A 63 15.69 -51.42 -29.70
CA ALA A 63 16.58 -50.30 -29.45
C ALA A 63 15.97 -48.95 -29.84
N ILE A 64 15.19 -48.91 -30.92
CA ILE A 64 14.50 -47.69 -31.39
C ILE A 64 13.45 -47.26 -30.36
N ILE A 65 12.58 -48.19 -29.93
CA ILE A 65 11.50 -47.91 -28.96
C ILE A 65 12.11 -47.47 -27.62
N LYS A 66 13.14 -48.17 -27.14
CA LYS A 66 13.84 -47.81 -25.90
C LYS A 66 14.48 -46.42 -25.97
N GLY A 67 15.04 -46.05 -27.13
CA GLY A 67 15.59 -44.72 -27.34
C GLY A 67 14.53 -43.63 -27.23
N VAL A 68 13.37 -43.85 -27.85
CA VAL A 68 12.22 -42.92 -27.76
C VAL A 68 11.69 -42.85 -26.33
N GLU A 69 11.49 -44.00 -25.68
CA GLU A 69 11.00 -44.08 -24.31
C GLU A 69 11.91 -43.30 -23.34
N ASN A 70 13.23 -43.47 -23.43
CA ASN A 70 14.18 -42.73 -22.61
C ASN A 70 14.12 -41.21 -22.86
N SER A 71 14.01 -40.79 -24.13
CA SER A 71 13.88 -39.37 -24.48
C SER A 71 12.63 -38.75 -23.84
N LEU A 72 11.50 -39.46 -23.90
CA LEU A 72 10.25 -39.01 -23.31
C LEU A 72 10.32 -38.93 -21.78
N TYR A 73 10.95 -39.91 -21.11
CA TYR A 73 11.16 -39.84 -19.66
C TYR A 73 12.07 -38.68 -19.24
N GLU A 74 13.11 -38.37 -20.02
CA GLU A 74 13.98 -37.21 -19.75
C GLU A 74 13.22 -35.89 -19.90
N GLU A 75 12.42 -35.75 -20.96
CA GLU A 75 11.56 -34.59 -21.18
C GLU A 75 10.52 -34.42 -20.05
N GLU A 76 9.88 -35.52 -19.64
CA GLU A 76 8.92 -35.52 -18.53
C GLU A 76 9.58 -35.05 -17.23
N LYS A 77 10.79 -35.54 -16.93
CA LYS A 77 11.53 -35.16 -15.73
C LYS A 77 11.86 -33.66 -15.72
N ILE A 78 12.35 -33.12 -16.84
CA ILE A 78 12.65 -31.68 -16.98
C ILE A 78 11.39 -30.86 -16.73
N LEU A 79 10.26 -31.26 -17.33
CA LEU A 79 8.99 -30.57 -17.15
C LEU A 79 8.50 -30.63 -15.70
N GLN A 80 8.63 -31.78 -15.03
CA GLN A 80 8.29 -31.93 -13.63
C GLN A 80 9.14 -31.04 -12.72
N ASP A 81 10.44 -30.96 -12.95
CA ASP A 81 11.35 -30.09 -12.20
C ASP A 81 11.00 -28.60 -12.39
N GLU A 82 10.67 -28.20 -13.62
CA GLU A 82 10.25 -26.84 -13.93
C GLU A 82 8.92 -26.48 -13.23
N ILE A 83 7.93 -27.37 -13.31
CA ILE A 83 6.64 -27.22 -12.61
C ILE A 83 6.86 -27.10 -11.10
N HIS A 84 7.70 -27.98 -10.53
CA HIS A 84 7.99 -27.96 -9.10
C HIS A 84 8.64 -26.64 -8.67
N ASN A 85 9.62 -26.15 -9.44
CA ASN A 85 10.27 -24.88 -9.17
C ASN A 85 9.27 -23.71 -9.27
N ASN A 86 8.44 -23.68 -10.30
CA ASN A 86 7.43 -22.64 -10.48
C ASN A 86 6.42 -22.62 -9.31
N ILE A 87 5.90 -23.79 -8.90
CA ILE A 87 5.01 -23.90 -7.73
C ILE A 87 5.69 -23.36 -6.47
N LYS A 88 6.97 -23.69 -6.25
CA LYS A 88 7.75 -23.19 -5.11
C LYS A 88 7.86 -21.65 -5.13
N GLN A 89 8.13 -21.06 -6.30
CA GLN A 89 8.21 -19.60 -6.45
C GLN A 89 6.86 -18.93 -6.18
N TYR A 90 5.77 -19.46 -6.74
CA TYR A 90 4.41 -18.95 -6.50
C TYR A 90 4.04 -19.00 -5.02
N LYS A 91 4.37 -20.10 -4.32
CA LYS A 91 4.12 -20.23 -2.88
C LYS A 91 4.90 -19.20 -2.06
N LEU A 92 6.15 -18.93 -2.41
CA LEU A 92 6.95 -17.88 -1.77
C LEU A 92 6.37 -16.49 -1.99
N LEU A 93 5.95 -16.19 -3.22
CA LEU A 93 5.32 -14.91 -3.56
C LEU A 93 4.01 -14.72 -2.80
N TYR A 94 3.15 -15.75 -2.77
CA TYR A 94 1.89 -15.74 -2.04
C TYR A 94 2.10 -15.42 -0.56
N ASN A 95 3.05 -16.13 0.09
CA ASN A 95 3.36 -15.90 1.51
C ASN A 95 3.86 -14.46 1.77
N ARG A 96 4.67 -13.90 0.87
CA ARG A 96 5.14 -12.50 0.98
C ARG A 96 3.99 -11.50 0.87
N LEU A 97 3.09 -11.72 -0.08
CA LEU A 97 1.91 -10.87 -0.26
C LEU A 97 0.99 -10.93 0.95
N GLN A 98 0.74 -12.13 1.47
CA GLN A 98 -0.09 -12.32 2.67
C GLN A 98 0.50 -11.57 3.87
N LYS A 99 1.82 -11.70 4.12
CA LYS A 99 2.50 -10.98 5.20
C LYS A 99 2.43 -9.46 5.03
N LYS A 100 2.53 -8.95 3.80
CA LYS A 100 2.41 -7.51 3.52
C LYS A 100 0.98 -7.02 3.79
N TYR A 101 -0.02 -7.81 3.38
CA TYR A 101 -1.43 -7.49 3.61
C TYR A 101 -1.78 -7.44 5.10
N THR A 102 -1.33 -8.44 5.88
CA THR A 102 -1.57 -8.44 7.33
C THR A 102 -0.89 -7.26 8.00
N GLY A 103 0.37 -6.98 7.66
CA GLY A 103 1.09 -5.84 8.23
C GLY A 103 0.47 -4.47 7.90
N LEU A 104 -0.09 -4.29 6.70
CA LEU A 104 -0.85 -3.08 6.35
C LEU A 104 -2.16 -2.99 7.13
N THR A 105 -2.84 -4.12 7.33
CA THR A 105 -4.10 -4.19 8.08
C THR A 105 -3.86 -3.79 9.54
N ASP A 106 -2.83 -4.34 10.17
CA ASP A 106 -2.48 -4.06 11.56
C ASP A 106 -2.11 -2.59 11.74
N LYS A 107 -1.26 -2.04 10.86
CA LYS A 107 -0.86 -0.63 10.90
C LYS A 107 -2.06 0.31 10.76
N ASN A 108 -2.99 0.00 9.85
CA ASN A 108 -4.20 0.81 9.67
C ASN A 108 -5.09 0.77 10.92
N LYS A 109 -5.20 -0.41 11.57
CA LYS A 109 -5.97 -0.56 12.81
C LYS A 109 -5.36 0.24 13.96
N GLU A 110 -4.04 0.19 14.13
CA GLU A 110 -3.32 0.99 15.13
C GLU A 110 -3.50 2.50 14.88
N GLN A 111 -3.40 2.93 13.62
CA GLN A 111 -3.62 4.33 13.26
C GLN A 111 -5.05 4.78 13.56
N HIS A 112 -6.05 3.96 13.25
CA HIS A 112 -7.45 4.26 13.56
C HIS A 112 -7.68 4.39 15.07
N GLN A 113 -7.13 3.47 15.87
CA GLN A 113 -7.24 3.54 17.33
C GLN A 113 -6.57 4.80 17.90
N SER A 114 -5.39 5.16 17.40
CA SER A 114 -4.70 6.39 17.83
C SER A 114 -5.50 7.64 17.45
N GLN A 115 -6.13 7.65 16.27
CA GLN A 115 -7.00 8.75 15.84
C GLN A 115 -8.26 8.86 16.71
N GLU A 116 -8.91 7.74 17.05
CA GLU A 116 -10.06 7.72 17.95
C GLU A 116 -9.72 8.29 19.33
N GLN A 117 -8.59 7.87 19.91
CA GLN A 117 -8.11 8.39 21.20
C GLN A 117 -7.88 9.92 21.15
N MET A 118 -7.32 10.42 20.05
CA MET A 118 -7.10 11.86 19.86
C MET A 118 -8.43 12.62 19.74
N ILE A 119 -9.39 12.08 18.99
CA ILE A 119 -10.73 12.67 18.83
C ILE A 119 -11.43 12.78 20.19
N ASP A 120 -11.34 11.74 21.01
CA ASP A 120 -11.96 11.75 22.35
C ASP A 120 -11.30 12.78 23.27
N LEU A 121 -9.96 12.92 23.24
CA LEU A 121 -9.25 13.96 23.98
C LEU A 121 -9.67 15.37 23.53
N LEU A 122 -9.80 15.58 22.21
CA LEU A 122 -10.24 16.86 21.66
C LEU A 122 -11.68 17.19 22.07
N ARG A 123 -12.58 16.20 22.09
CA ARG A 123 -13.97 16.37 22.56
C ARG A 123 -14.03 16.80 24.02
N GLN A 124 -13.30 16.11 24.90
CA GLN A 124 -13.23 16.48 26.32
C GLN A 124 -12.67 17.89 26.51
N THR A 125 -11.63 18.24 25.74
CA THR A 125 -11.02 19.58 25.81
C THR A 125 -11.99 20.67 25.35
N LEU A 126 -12.75 20.41 24.28
CA LEU A 126 -13.78 21.33 23.78
C LEU A 126 -14.88 21.55 24.81
N GLU A 127 -15.40 20.47 25.41
CA GLU A 127 -16.44 20.55 26.45
C GLU A 127 -15.98 21.39 27.66
N LEU A 128 -14.73 21.19 28.12
CA LEU A 128 -14.14 22.01 29.18
C LEU A 128 -14.06 23.49 28.78
N LYS A 129 -13.71 23.79 27.53
CA LYS A 129 -13.62 25.16 27.03
C LYS A 129 -14.98 25.82 26.87
N GLU A 130 -15.98 25.09 26.40
CA GLU A 130 -17.37 25.56 26.31
C GLU A 130 -17.91 25.93 27.69
N ASN A 131 -17.69 25.08 28.70
CA ASN A 131 -18.07 25.37 30.09
C ASN A 131 -17.36 26.62 30.64
N GLN A 132 -16.08 26.81 30.33
CA GLN A 132 -15.35 28.02 30.71
C GLN A 132 -15.95 29.28 30.07
N ILE A 133 -16.31 29.21 28.79
CA ILE A 133 -16.94 30.33 28.07
C ILE A 133 -18.29 30.67 28.70
N GLN A 134 -19.13 29.68 28.97
CA GLN A 134 -20.44 29.90 29.60
C GLN A 134 -20.33 30.58 30.97
N ASN A 135 -19.31 30.24 31.76
CA ASN A 135 -19.08 30.90 33.04
C ASN A 135 -18.68 32.37 32.86
N PHE A 136 -17.78 32.68 31.93
CA PHE A 136 -17.41 34.06 31.63
C PHE A 136 -18.58 34.88 31.07
N GLU A 137 -19.47 34.26 30.29
CA GLU A 137 -20.69 34.91 29.79
C GLU A 137 -21.62 35.30 30.95
N LYS A 138 -21.83 34.40 31.93
CA LYS A 138 -22.62 34.72 33.14
C LYS A 138 -22.00 35.85 33.96
N GLU A 139 -20.70 35.81 34.20
CA GLU A 139 -19.99 36.87 34.93
C GLU A 139 -20.12 38.23 34.22
N LYS A 140 -20.05 38.23 32.89
CA LYS A 140 -20.25 39.44 32.07
C LYS A 140 -21.68 39.98 32.23
N GLU A 141 -22.71 39.13 32.15
CA GLU A 141 -24.11 39.55 32.34
C GLU A 141 -24.35 40.17 33.72
N GLU A 142 -23.75 39.60 34.78
CA GLU A 142 -23.82 40.17 36.12
C GLU A 142 -23.15 41.55 36.20
N LEU A 143 -21.99 41.71 35.56
CA LEU A 143 -21.29 43.00 35.50
C LEU A 143 -22.08 44.04 34.71
N ASP A 144 -22.65 43.68 33.57
CA ASP A 144 -23.49 44.56 32.75
C ASP A 144 -24.70 45.05 33.56
N THR A 145 -25.32 44.16 34.36
CA THR A 145 -26.43 44.53 35.25
C THR A 145 -26.00 45.51 36.35
N LYS A 146 -24.82 45.30 36.96
CA LYS A 146 -24.26 46.21 37.98
C LYS A 146 -23.92 47.57 37.39
N ILE A 147 -23.37 47.62 36.17
CA ILE A 147 -23.05 48.87 35.46
C ILE A 147 -24.34 49.66 35.18
N GLU A 148 -25.41 48.98 34.75
CA GLU A 148 -26.71 49.61 34.48
C GLU A 148 -27.30 50.23 35.77
N LEU A 149 -27.23 49.51 36.89
CA LEU A 149 -27.66 50.00 38.20
C LEU A 149 -26.92 51.28 38.60
N VAL A 150 -25.59 51.28 38.48
CA VAL A 150 -24.75 52.44 38.83
C VAL A 150 -25.05 53.64 37.91
N ARG A 151 -25.24 53.41 36.59
CA ARG A 151 -25.66 54.49 35.67
C ARG A 151 -26.97 55.13 36.11
N ASN A 152 -27.94 54.33 36.52
CA ASN A 152 -29.24 54.84 36.96
C ASN A 152 -29.12 55.64 38.27
N GLN A 153 -28.32 55.18 39.22
CA GLN A 153 -28.03 55.93 40.45
C GLN A 153 -27.36 57.28 40.15
N MET A 154 -26.37 57.30 39.25
CA MET A 154 -25.69 58.53 38.84
C MET A 154 -26.65 59.53 38.18
N LYS A 155 -27.54 59.07 37.30
CA LYS A 155 -28.57 59.93 36.69
C LYS A 155 -29.52 60.55 37.72
N ASN A 156 -29.89 59.79 38.75
CA ASN A 156 -30.77 60.29 39.80
C ASN A 156 -30.06 61.37 40.65
N LEU A 157 -28.82 61.11 41.07
CA LEU A 157 -28.00 62.08 41.79
C LEU A 157 -27.79 63.38 40.99
N GLU A 158 -27.60 63.28 39.68
CA GLU A 158 -27.43 64.44 38.80
C GLU A 158 -28.70 65.30 38.76
N LYS A 159 -29.89 64.67 38.70
CA LYS A 159 -31.17 65.38 38.82
C LYS A 159 -31.35 66.06 40.18
N GLU A 160 -31.08 65.34 41.28
CA GLU A 160 -31.16 65.91 42.63
C GLU A 160 -30.24 67.13 42.78
N LYS A 161 -29.00 67.03 42.26
CA LYS A 161 -28.06 68.16 42.24
C LYS A 161 -28.61 69.36 41.47
N ASP A 162 -29.18 69.13 40.29
CA ASP A 162 -29.75 70.20 39.46
C ASP A 162 -30.98 70.86 40.11
N GLU A 163 -31.83 70.07 40.78
CA GLU A 163 -32.95 70.56 41.59
C GLU A 163 -32.48 71.44 42.75
N GLU A 164 -31.46 71.00 43.49
CA GLU A 164 -30.87 71.75 44.61
C GLU A 164 -30.26 73.07 44.12
N ILE A 165 -29.48 73.04 43.02
CA ILE A 165 -28.92 74.24 42.38
C ILE A 165 -30.03 75.22 41.99
N ASN A 166 -31.11 74.73 41.38
CA ASN A 166 -32.24 75.57 40.98
C ASN A 166 -32.94 76.20 42.19
N LYS A 167 -33.11 75.46 43.28
CA LYS A 167 -33.67 75.97 44.54
C LYS A 167 -32.81 77.10 45.12
N TYR A 168 -31.49 76.93 45.16
CA TYR A 168 -30.56 77.98 45.61
C TYR A 168 -30.56 79.21 44.70
N LYS A 169 -30.62 79.04 43.37
CA LYS A 169 -30.77 80.15 42.42
C LYS A 169 -32.04 80.96 42.71
N LEU A 170 -33.18 80.29 42.86
CA LEU A 170 -34.48 80.92 43.14
C LEU A 170 -34.47 81.71 44.45
N MET A 171 -33.84 81.16 45.48
CA MET A 171 -33.69 81.81 46.78
C MET A 171 -32.79 83.04 46.69
N SER A 172 -31.66 82.95 45.96
CA SER A 172 -30.76 84.07 45.68
C SER A 172 -31.47 85.21 44.95
N ASP A 173 -32.22 84.89 43.89
CA ASP A 173 -33.02 85.88 43.14
C ASP A 173 -34.04 86.57 44.05
N LYS A 174 -34.72 85.82 44.92
CA LYS A 174 -35.67 86.37 45.91
C LYS A 174 -35.00 87.33 46.90
N TYR A 175 -33.81 86.98 47.43
CA TYR A 175 -33.04 87.87 48.30
C TYR A 175 -32.60 89.14 47.56
N LYS A 176 -32.20 89.02 46.29
CA LYS A 176 -31.79 90.15 45.45
C LYS A 176 -32.94 91.14 45.23
N VAL A 177 -34.15 90.64 44.93
CA VAL A 177 -35.37 91.47 44.82
C VAL A 177 -35.65 92.21 46.14
N LYS A 178 -35.67 91.49 47.27
CA LYS A 178 -35.91 92.09 48.59
C LYS A 178 -34.88 93.16 48.96
N TYR A 179 -33.61 92.96 48.59
CA TYR A 179 -32.57 93.95 48.79
C TYR A 179 -32.81 95.23 47.95
N MET A 180 -33.20 95.08 46.68
CA MET A 180 -33.56 96.21 45.82
C MET A 180 -34.78 96.98 46.32
N GLU A 181 -35.81 96.28 46.83
CA GLU A 181 -36.98 96.91 47.46
C GLU A 181 -36.61 97.76 48.68
N LEU A 182 -35.69 97.26 49.52
CA LEU A 182 -35.21 97.98 50.70
C LEU A 182 -34.37 99.22 50.32
N LEU A 183 -33.53 99.11 49.29
CA LEU A 183 -32.78 100.25 48.73
C LEU A 183 -33.71 101.35 48.21
N ASN A 184 -34.74 100.98 47.44
CA ASN A 184 -35.71 101.95 46.91
C ASN A 184 -36.50 102.64 48.03
N LYS A 185 -36.95 101.90 49.05
CA LYS A 185 -37.64 102.48 50.23
C LYS A 185 -36.76 103.44 51.04
N ASN A 186 -35.45 103.23 51.07
CA ASN A 186 -34.53 104.14 51.75
C ASN A 186 -34.32 105.41 50.92
N ASN A 187 -34.27 105.31 49.59
CA ASN A 187 -34.12 106.46 48.70
C ASN A 187 -35.40 107.34 48.63
N GLU A 188 -36.58 106.78 48.88
CA GLU A 188 -37.86 107.53 48.98
C GLU A 188 -38.05 108.27 50.31
N LYS A 189 -37.25 107.98 51.35
CA LYS A 189 -37.32 108.64 52.67
C LYS A 189 -36.33 109.79 52.88
N THR A 190 -35.48 110.04 51.89
CA THR A 190 -34.41 111.07 51.91
C THR A 190 -34.62 112.19 50.89
N ASN A 191 -35.79 112.26 50.26
CA ASN A 191 -36.31 113.43 49.51
C ASN A 191 -37.54 113.98 50.22
#